data_AF-A0A9D7IBQ0-F1
#
_entry.id   AF-A0A9D7IBQ0-F1
#
_cell.length_a   1.000
_cell.length_b   1.000
_cell.length_c   1.000
_cell.angle_alpha   90.00
_cell.angle_beta   90.00
_cell.angle_gamma   90.00
#
_symmetry.space_group_name_H-M   'P 1'
#
loop_
_entity.id
_entity.type
_entity.pdbx_description
1 polymer ?
#
loop_
_entity_poly.entity_id
_entity_poly.type
_entity_poly.pdbx_seq_one_letter_code
_entity_poly.pdbx_strand_id
1 'polypeptide(L)'
;MSTNEIQNVVFQHGQFTFSNGQKNDGMIVVRYNIVDARIEYYLIPEQNILAYQAARSHAEPNAHKTLGTNINIDEIIQVKLAA
;
A
#
# COMPACT_ATOMS: atom_id res chain seq x y z
N MET A 1 7.76 0.29 10.96
CA MET A 1 6.59 0.97 11.55
C MET A 1 5.72 -0.06 12.27
N SER A 2 5.02 0.28 13.37
CA SER A 2 4.12 -0.68 14.04
C SER A 2 2.81 -0.92 13.28
N THR A 3 2.14 -2.04 13.56
CA THR A 3 0.84 -2.39 12.94
C THR A 3 -0.28 -1.40 13.28
N ASN A 4 -0.19 -0.67 14.39
CA ASN A 4 -1.20 0.34 14.74
C ASN A 4 -0.97 1.64 13.96
N GLU A 5 0.30 2.01 13.74
CA GLU A 5 0.65 3.21 12.98
C GLU A 5 0.28 3.05 11.49
N ILE A 6 0.51 1.86 10.92
CA ILE A 6 0.19 1.63 9.51
C ILE A 6 -1.33 1.74 9.24
N GLN A 7 -2.18 1.35 10.19
CA GLN A 7 -3.64 1.45 10.04
C GLN A 7 -4.10 2.88 9.80
N ASN A 8 -3.40 3.88 10.36
CA ASN A 8 -3.74 5.28 10.17
C ASN A 8 -3.34 5.82 8.79
N VAL A 9 -2.50 5.11 8.02
CA VAL A 9 -2.01 5.56 6.70
C VAL A 9 -2.48 4.67 5.54
N VAL A 10 -3.04 3.50 5.85
CA VAL A 10 -3.66 2.64 4.82
C VAL A 10 -4.80 3.40 4.13
N PHE A 11 -4.87 3.28 2.81
CA PHE A 11 -5.74 4.02 1.90
C PHE A 11 -5.52 5.55 1.86
N GLN A 12 -4.45 6.07 2.46
CA GLN A 12 -4.06 7.46 2.32
C GLN A 12 -2.98 7.63 1.26
N HIS A 13 -3.05 8.75 0.52
CA HIS A 13 -2.04 9.12 -0.46
C HIS A 13 -0.88 9.82 0.24
N GLY A 14 0.35 9.44 -0.10
CA GLY A 14 1.54 10.13 0.40
C GLY A 14 2.84 9.57 -0.17
N GLN A 15 3.93 10.13 0.33
CA GLN A 15 5.28 9.66 0.07
C GLN A 15 5.73 8.71 1.19
N PHE A 16 6.21 7.53 0.81
CA PHE A 16 6.73 6.51 1.70
C PHE A 16 8.23 6.37 1.49
N THR A 17 9.01 6.58 2.56
CA THR A 17 10.46 6.36 2.55
C THR A 17 10.79 5.03 3.21
N PHE A 18 11.55 4.20 2.51
CA PHE A 18 11.96 2.87 2.94
C PHE A 18 13.38 2.88 3.51
N SER A 19 13.72 1.87 4.30
CA SER A 19 15.02 1.70 4.97
C SER A 19 16.20 1.59 3.99
N ASN A 20 15.93 1.16 2.76
CA ASN A 20 16.89 1.12 1.66
C ASN A 20 17.12 2.50 0.99
N GLY A 21 16.48 3.57 1.49
CA GLY A 21 16.57 4.93 0.95
C GLY A 21 15.63 5.22 -0.21
N GLN A 22 14.88 4.24 -0.71
CA GLN A 22 13.89 4.45 -1.76
C GLN A 22 12.73 5.30 -1.23
N LYS A 23 12.26 6.22 -2.08
CA LYS A 23 11.07 7.03 -1.84
C LYS A 23 10.08 6.71 -2.92
N ASN A 24 8.87 6.35 -2.52
CA ASN A 24 7.80 6.02 -3.44
C ASN A 24 6.55 6.80 -3.07
N ASP A 25 6.04 7.54 -4.04
CA ASP A 25 4.75 8.22 -3.94
C ASP A 25 3.63 7.26 -4.33
N GLY A 26 2.56 7.23 -3.54
CA GLY A 26 1.47 6.30 -3.77
C GLY A 26 0.56 6.09 -2.59
N MET A 27 -0.10 4.94 -2.56
CA MET A 27 -1.06 4.58 -1.52
C MET A 27 -0.79 3.17 -1.03
N ILE A 28 -0.74 2.98 0.29
CA ILE A 28 -0.64 1.64 0.86
C ILE A 28 -2.04 1.06 0.99
N VAL A 29 -2.19 -0.20 0.57
CA VAL A 29 -3.43 -0.96 0.72
C VAL A 29 -3.16 -2.26 1.47
N VAL A 30 -4.17 -2.73 2.17
CA VAL A 30 -4.10 -3.93 2.99
C VAL A 30 -4.96 -5.03 2.40
N ARG A 31 -4.47 -6.26 2.40
CA ARG A 31 -5.23 -7.45 2.00
C ARG A 31 -4.99 -8.59 2.98
N TYR A 32 -6.05 -9.33 3.29
CA TYR A 32 -5.93 -10.58 4.04
C TYR A 32 -5.68 -11.74 3.08
N ASN A 33 -4.57 -12.45 3.27
CA ASN A 33 -4.25 -13.69 2.59
C ASN A 33 -4.84 -14.85 3.40
N ILE A 34 -5.87 -15.50 2.82
CA ILE A 34 -6.59 -16.61 3.44
C ILE A 34 -5.80 -17.92 3.48
N VAL A 35 -4.81 -18.09 2.59
CA VAL A 35 -4.02 -19.31 2.49
C VAL A 35 -3.01 -19.35 3.62
N ASP A 36 -2.31 -18.24 3.83
CA ASP A 36 -1.25 -18.12 4.84
C ASP A 36 -1.76 -17.53 6.17
N ALA A 37 -3.07 -17.27 6.27
CA ALA A 37 -3.73 -16.64 7.41
C ALA A 37 -3.01 -15.36 7.92
N ARG A 38 -2.57 -14.50 6.99
CA ARG A 38 -1.77 -13.31 7.30
C ARG A 38 -2.24 -12.06 6.57
N ILE A 39 -1.90 -10.90 7.12
CA ILE A 39 -2.10 -9.60 6.48
C ILE A 39 -0.93 -9.29 5.56
N GLU A 40 -1.23 -8.86 4.34
CA GLU A 40 -0.26 -8.42 3.34
C GLU A 40 -0.52 -6.96 3.00
N TYR A 41 0.57 -6.22 2.80
CA TYR A 41 0.53 -4.80 2.43
C TYR A 41 1.07 -4.64 1.01
N TYR A 42 0.41 -3.77 0.26
CA TYR A 42 0.79 -3.45 -1.10
C TYR A 42 0.92 -1.94 -1.25
N LEU A 43 1.97 -1.50 -1.91
CA LEU A 43 2.12 -0.13 -2.34
C LEU A 43 1.58 0.00 -3.76
N ILE A 44 0.55 0.81 -3.93
CA ILE A 44 0.03 1.21 -5.23
C ILE A 44 0.74 2.51 -5.62
N PRO A 45 1.62 2.51 -6.64
CA PRO A 45 2.30 3.72 -7.08
C PRO A 45 1.31 4.79 -7.53
N GLU A 46 1.68 6.07 -7.38
CA GLU A 46 0.83 7.21 -7.75
C GLU A 46 0.22 7.08 -9.16
N GLN A 47 1.03 6.68 -10.16
CA GLN A 47 0.57 6.49 -11.54
C GLN A 47 -0.55 5.45 -11.70
N ASN A 48 -0.71 4.53 -10.75
CA ASN A 48 -1.68 3.43 -10.79
C ASN A 48 -2.89 3.66 -9.88
N ILE A 49 -2.94 4.75 -9.11
CA ILE A 49 -4.01 4.98 -8.11
C ILE A 49 -5.39 5.00 -8.76
N LEU A 50 -5.57 5.74 -9.87
CA LEU A 50 -6.86 5.85 -10.55
C LEU A 50 -7.32 4.50 -11.12
N ALA A 51 -6.40 3.76 -11.74
CA ALA A 51 -6.67 2.41 -12.25
C ALA A 51 -7.07 1.46 -11.10
N TYR A 52 -6.39 1.55 -9.95
CA TYR A 52 -6.70 0.74 -8.79
C TYR A 52 -8.07 1.07 -8.20
N GLN A 53 -8.43 2.35 -8.12
CA GLN A 53 -9.75 2.78 -7.64
C GLN A 53 -10.88 2.27 -8.55
N ALA A 54 -10.69 2.32 -9.87
CA ALA A 54 -11.64 1.76 -10.83
C ALA A 54 -11.76 0.23 -10.71
N ALA A 55 -10.63 -0.49 -10.67
CA ALA A 55 -10.65 -1.93 -10.50
C ALA A 55 -11.32 -2.35 -9.16
N ARG A 56 -11.09 -1.57 -8.09
CA ARG A 56 -11.75 -1.76 -6.79
C ARG A 56 -13.26 -1.55 -6.86
N SER A 57 -13.76 -0.55 -7.61
CA SER A 57 -15.20 -0.33 -7.76
C SER A 57 -15.89 -1.44 -8.58
N HIS A 58 -15.14 -2.08 -9.49
CA HIS A 58 -15.57 -3.27 -10.22
C HIS A 58 -15.36 -4.60 -9.46
N ALA A 59 -14.97 -4.54 -8.18
CA ALA A 59 -14.71 -5.69 -7.32
C ALA A 59 -13.66 -6.67 -7.89
N GLU A 60 -12.69 -6.16 -8.64
CA GLU A 60 -11.60 -6.99 -9.16
C GLU A 60 -10.71 -7.49 -8.02
N PRO A 61 -10.66 -8.81 -7.76
CA PRO A 61 -10.08 -9.34 -6.52
C PRO A 61 -8.56 -9.18 -6.46
N ASN A 62 -7.88 -9.06 -7.61
CA ASN A 62 -6.42 -9.10 -7.72
C ASN A 62 -5.79 -7.76 -8.13
N ALA A 63 -6.55 -6.67 -8.18
CA ALA A 63 -6.06 -5.35 -8.61
C ALA A 63 -4.82 -4.87 -7.83
N HIS A 64 -4.75 -5.19 -6.53
CA HIS A 64 -3.62 -4.86 -5.67
C HIS A 64 -2.31 -5.59 -6.07
N LYS A 65 -2.43 -6.79 -6.67
CA LYS A 65 -1.27 -7.57 -7.14
C LYS A 65 -0.81 -7.14 -8.52
N THR A 66 -1.73 -6.68 -9.38
CA THR A 66 -1.42 -6.26 -10.75
C THR A 66 -0.94 -4.81 -10.82
N LEU A 67 -1.48 -3.95 -9.97
CA LEU A 67 -1.23 -2.51 -9.99
C LEU A 67 -0.31 -2.04 -8.85
N GLY A 68 0.07 -2.93 -7.95
CA GLY A 68 0.90 -2.62 -6.80
C GLY A 68 2.04 -3.60 -6.58
N THR A 69 2.89 -3.25 -5.63
CA THR A 69 4.02 -4.06 -5.21
C THR A 69 3.81 -4.50 -3.77
N ASN A 70 3.99 -5.78 -3.47
CA ASN A 70 3.97 -6.26 -2.09
C ASN A 70 5.14 -5.61 -1.33
N ILE A 71 4.86 -5.08 -0.13
CA ILE A 71 5.86 -4.38 0.68
C ILE A 71 5.87 -4.92 2.12
N ASN A 72 7.04 -4.83 2.74
CA ASN A 72 7.17 -5.00 4.17
C ASN A 72 7.05 -3.64 4.89
N ILE A 73 6.06 -3.50 5.77
CA ILE A 73 5.80 -2.24 6.49
C ILE A 73 6.87 -1.91 7.54
N ASP A 74 7.64 -2.90 7.97
CA ASP A 74 8.76 -2.70 8.88
C ASP A 74 9.90 -1.91 8.23
N GLU A 75 9.97 -1.95 6.90
CA GLU A 75 10.95 -1.20 6.11
C GLU A 75 10.57 0.27 5.94
N ILE A 76 9.34 0.67 6.24
CA ILE A 76 8.93 2.08 6.16
C ILE A 76 9.45 2.84 7.37
N ILE A 77 10.32 3.82 7.12
CA ILE A 77 10.95 4.66 8.13
C ILE A 77 10.32 6.05 8.23
N GLN A 78 9.68 6.54 7.18
CA GLN A 78 9.03 7.85 7.16
C GLN A 78 7.84 7.86 6.21
N VAL A 79 6.76 8.54 6.62
CA VAL A 79 5.57 8.79 5.81
C VAL A 79 5.30 10.29 5.78
N LYS A 80 5.05 10.83 4.58
CA LYS A 80 4.59 12.19 4.38
C LYS A 80 3.28 12.16 3.58
N LEU A 81 2.17 12.33 4.27
CA LEU A 81 0.85 12.31 3.67
C LEU A 81 0.64 13.54 2.78
N ALA A 82 -0.09 13.35 1.67
CA ALA A 82 -0.59 14.46 0.88
C ALA A 82 -1.67 15.19 1.70
N ALA A 83 -1.53 16.52 1.82
CA ALA A 83 -2.46 17.37 2.56
C ALA A 83 -3.76 17.62 1.79
#